data_AF-A0A248VYA0-F1
#
_entry.id   AF-A0A248VYA0-F1
#
_cell.length_a   1.000
_cell.length_b   1.000
_cell.length_c   1.000
_cell.angle_alpha   90.00
_cell.angle_beta   90.00
_cell.angle_gamma   90.00
#
_symmetry.space_group_name_H-M   'P 1'
#
loop_
_entity.id
_entity.type
_entity.pdbx_description
1 polymer ?
#
loop_
_entity_poly.entity_id
_entity_poly.type
_entity_poly.pdbx_seq_one_letter_code
_entity_poly.pdbx_strand_id
1 'polypeptide(L)'
;METVEVEPHVLANRRGVAFGLERPNSMVECVITIATLEIHFWLEPGASDARIMKTFRDGYGRIRAIAERKLLVHPAARPELTPDDFARP
;
A
#
# COMPACT_ATOMS: atom_id res chain seq x y z
N MET A 1 -15.22 -3.28 -19.32
CA MET A 1 -15.03 -3.58 -17.89
C MET A 1 -14.59 -2.29 -17.25
N GLU A 2 -15.34 -1.78 -16.29
CA GLU A 2 -14.96 -0.59 -15.52
C GLU A 2 -13.70 -0.92 -14.72
N THR A 3 -12.55 -0.47 -15.23
CA THR A 3 -11.33 -0.42 -14.44
C THR A 3 -11.57 0.63 -13.38
N VAL A 4 -11.92 0.19 -12.17
CA VAL A 4 -12.03 1.08 -11.02
C VAL A 4 -10.62 1.57 -10.71
N GLU A 5 -10.27 2.73 -11.26
CA GLU A 5 -9.05 3.45 -10.92
C GLU A 5 -9.14 3.86 -9.45
N VAL A 6 -8.60 3.03 -8.56
CA VAL A 6 -8.50 3.36 -7.14
C VAL A 6 -7.33 4.33 -6.95
N GLU A 7 -7.66 5.62 -6.92
CA GLU A 7 -6.69 6.66 -6.58
C GLU A 7 -6.12 6.44 -5.16
N PRO A 8 -4.80 6.60 -4.97
CA PRO A 8 -4.20 6.43 -3.66
C PRO A 8 -4.72 7.47 -2.67
N HIS A 9 -5.36 7.02 -1.59
CA HIS A 9 -5.90 7.88 -0.54
C HIS A 9 -5.60 7.33 0.87
N VAL A 10 -5.49 8.23 1.86
CA VAL A 10 -5.33 7.83 3.27
C VAL A 10 -6.68 7.37 3.78
N LEU A 11 -6.71 6.22 4.47
CA LEU A 11 -7.94 5.70 5.05
C LEU A 11 -8.49 6.66 6.12
N ALA A 12 -9.81 6.70 6.28
CA ALA A 12 -10.48 7.57 7.26
C ALA A 12 -10.03 7.29 8.71
N ASN A 13 -9.63 6.06 9.01
CA ASN A 13 -9.09 5.65 10.30
C ASN A 13 -7.60 5.99 10.48
N ARG A 14 -6.95 6.58 9.47
CA ARG A 14 -5.50 6.85 9.39
C ARG A 14 -4.63 5.63 9.76
N ARG A 15 -5.11 4.42 9.51
CA ARG A 15 -4.35 3.18 9.74
C ARG A 15 -3.53 2.75 8.53
N GLY A 16 -3.80 3.32 7.36
CA GLY A 16 -3.04 3.03 6.14
C GLY A 16 -3.40 3.92 4.96
N VAL A 17 -2.72 3.66 3.85
CA VAL A 17 -2.99 4.21 2.53
C VAL A 17 -3.58 3.12 1.67
N ALA A 18 -4.80 3.33 1.17
CA ALA A 18 -5.40 2.50 0.15
C ALA A 18 -4.93 2.97 -1.22
N PHE A 19 -4.61 2.04 -2.11
CA PHE A 19 -4.20 2.33 -3.47
C PHE A 19 -4.58 1.16 -4.39
N GLY A 20 -4.87 1.46 -5.65
CA GLY A 20 -5.10 0.40 -6.62
C GLY A 20 -3.82 -0.12 -7.25
N LEU A 21 -3.77 -1.43 -7.43
CA LEU A 21 -2.73 -2.12 -8.17
C LEU A 21 -3.33 -2.74 -9.43
N GLU A 22 -2.78 -2.39 -10.59
CA GLU A 22 -3.17 -2.98 -11.86
C GLU A 22 -2.70 -4.43 -11.94
N ARG A 23 -3.63 -5.36 -12.23
CA ARG A 23 -3.30 -6.72 -12.68
C ARG A 23 -3.74 -6.89 -14.13
N PRO A 24 -3.14 -7.87 -14.85
CA PRO A 24 -3.53 -8.18 -16.23
C PRO A 24 -5.02 -8.45 -16.47
N ASN A 25 -5.81 -8.78 -15.43
CA ASN A 25 -7.23 -9.10 -15.57
C ASN A 25 -8.18 -8.29 -14.64
N SER A 26 -7.66 -7.43 -13.77
CA SER A 26 -8.46 -6.59 -12.86
C SER A 26 -7.57 -5.59 -12.11
N MET A 27 -8.14 -4.48 -11.64
CA MET A 27 -7.52 -3.68 -10.57
C MET A 27 -7.83 -4.31 -9.21
N VAL A 28 -6.87 -4.31 -8.30
CA VAL A 28 -7.05 -4.77 -6.91
C VAL A 28 -6.72 -3.63 -5.96
N GLU A 29 -7.62 -3.37 -5.02
CA GLU A 29 -7.36 -2.44 -3.92
C GLU A 29 -6.40 -3.08 -2.92
N CYS A 30 -5.25 -2.44 -2.73
CA CYS A 30 -4.22 -2.79 -1.76
C CYS A 30 -4.19 -1.73 -0.66
N VAL A 31 -3.82 -2.13 0.55
CA VAL A 31 -3.65 -1.21 1.67
C VAL A 31 -2.24 -1.36 2.22
N ILE A 32 -1.51 -0.26 2.38
CA ILE A 32 -0.27 -0.25 3.17
C ILE A 32 -0.51 0.43 4.51
N THR A 33 -0.12 -0.23 5.60
CA THR A 33 -0.32 0.32 6.94
C THR A 33 0.61 1.49 7.19
N ILE A 34 0.18 2.47 7.99
CA ILE A 34 1.03 3.59 8.40
C ILE A 34 2.25 3.08 9.19
N ALA A 35 2.06 2.05 10.02
CA ALA A 35 3.16 1.41 10.74
C ALA A 35 4.27 0.92 9.79
N THR A 36 3.91 0.38 8.61
CA THR A 36 4.90 0.00 7.59
C THR A 36 5.67 1.22 7.07
N LEU A 37 4.98 2.32 6.80
CA LEU A 37 5.60 3.57 6.35
C LEU A 37 6.53 4.15 7.42
N GLU A 38 6.14 4.07 8.69
CA GLU A 38 6.96 4.52 9.83
C GLU A 38 8.24 3.69 9.98
N ILE A 39 8.12 2.36 9.89
CA ILE A 39 9.25 1.44 10.13
C ILE A 39 10.20 1.36 8.93
N HIS A 40 9.67 1.21 7.71
CA HIS A 40 10.48 0.90 6.51
C HIS A 40 10.73 2.09 5.59
N PHE A 41 9.95 3.15 5.73
CA PHE A 41 10.03 4.34 4.89
C PHE A 41 10.31 5.62 5.69
N TRP A 42 10.71 5.48 6.97
CA TRP A 42 11.07 6.58 7.86
C TRP A 42 10.00 7.68 7.93
N LEU A 43 8.72 7.31 7.86
CA LEU A 43 7.63 8.24 8.11
C LEU A 43 7.64 8.64 9.60
N GLU A 44 7.51 9.94 9.86
CA GLU A 44 7.42 10.44 11.24
C GLU A 44 6.08 10.00 11.88
N PRO A 45 6.08 9.54 13.14
CA PRO A 45 4.85 9.12 13.79
C PRO A 45 3.89 10.29 13.98
N GLY A 46 2.62 10.08 13.60
CA GLY A 46 1.61 11.14 13.60
C GLY A 46 1.76 12.16 12.46
N ALA A 47 2.52 11.82 11.41
CA ALA A 47 2.65 12.64 10.21
C ALA A 47 1.28 12.95 9.57
N SER A 48 1.14 14.17 9.04
CA SER A 48 -0.07 14.60 8.32
C SER A 48 -0.32 13.77 7.06
N ASP A 49 -1.57 13.71 6.59
CA ASP A 49 -1.97 12.93 5.40
C ASP A 49 -1.14 13.28 4.15
N ALA A 50 -0.79 14.56 3.98
CA ALA A 50 0.07 15.01 2.89
C ALA A 50 1.49 14.41 2.95
N ARG A 51 2.02 14.22 4.15
CA ARG A 51 3.35 13.65 4.39
C ARG A 51 3.31 12.13 4.20
N ILE A 52 2.27 11.47 4.72
CA ILE A 52 1.97 10.05 4.45
C ILE A 52 1.94 9.79 2.95
N MET A 53 1.17 10.59 2.20
CA MET A 53 1.05 10.46 0.75
C MET A 53 2.37 10.71 0.02
N LYS A 54 3.15 11.68 0.48
CA LYS A 54 4.47 11.94 -0.08
C LYS A 54 5.39 10.73 0.10
N THR A 55 5.48 10.17 1.31
CA THR A 55 6.29 8.99 1.61
C THR A 55 5.81 7.76 0.84
N PHE A 56 4.50 7.56 0.72
CA PHE A 56 3.91 6.52 -0.11
C PHE A 56 4.37 6.63 -1.57
N ARG A 57 4.27 7.83 -2.17
CA ARG A 57 4.70 8.05 -3.56
C ARG A 57 6.20 7.85 -3.76
N ASP A 58 7.02 8.31 -2.81
CA ASP A 58 8.46 8.13 -2.83
C ASP A 58 8.85 6.64 -2.77
N GLY A 59 8.16 5.88 -1.92
CA GLY A 59 8.33 4.45 -1.75
C GLY A 59 7.59 3.54 -2.74
N TYR A 60 6.81 4.11 -3.67
CA TYR A 60 5.78 3.38 -4.42
C TYR A 60 6.33 2.17 -5.18
N GLY A 61 7.53 2.29 -5.78
CA GLY A 61 8.14 1.18 -6.51
C GLY A 61 8.36 -0.06 -5.63
N ARG A 62 8.81 0.12 -4.38
CA ARG A 62 9.02 -0.98 -3.43
C ARG A 62 7.71 -1.52 -2.89
N ILE A 63 6.76 -0.62 -2.57
CA ILE A 63 5.42 -0.99 -2.09
C ILE A 63 4.70 -1.84 -3.14
N ARG A 64 4.72 -1.39 -4.39
CA ARG A 64 4.15 -2.07 -5.54
C ARG A 64 4.73 -3.48 -5.70
N ALA A 65 6.05 -3.62 -5.67
CA ALA A 65 6.70 -4.93 -5.83
C ALA A 65 6.27 -5.94 -4.74
N ILE A 66 6.15 -5.50 -3.48
CA ILE A 66 5.66 -6.35 -2.38
C ILE A 66 4.17 -6.65 -2.52
N ALA A 67 3.35 -5.66 -2.91
CA ALA A 67 1.93 -5.86 -3.19
C ALA A 67 1.71 -6.92 -4.27
N GLU A 68 2.42 -6.80 -5.40
CA GLU A 68 2.38 -7.77 -6.50
C GLU A 68 2.76 -9.16 -6.02
N ARG A 69 3.84 -9.28 -5.23
CA ARG A 69 4.28 -10.57 -4.66
C ARG A 69 3.23 -11.18 -3.73
N LYS A 70 2.66 -10.40 -2.81
CA LYS A 70 1.63 -10.89 -1.87
C LYS A 70 0.38 -11.36 -2.60
N LEU A 71 0.00 -10.64 -3.65
CA LEU A 71 -1.16 -10.94 -4.46
C LEU A 71 -0.95 -12.14 -5.41
N LEU A 72 0.30 -12.54 -5.67
CA LEU A 72 0.60 -13.84 -6.30
C LEU A 72 0.34 -15.01 -5.36
N VAL A 73 0.61 -14.85 -4.06
CA VAL A 73 0.37 -15.89 -3.04
C VAL A 73 -1.10 -15.95 -2.64
N HIS A 74 -1.76 -14.79 -2.51
CA HIS A 74 -3.14 -14.67 -2.07
C HIS A 74 -3.98 -13.79 -3.03
N PRO A 75 -4.44 -14.34 -4.17
CA PRO A 75 -5.08 -13.56 -5.23
C PRO A 75 -6.52 -13.09 -4.93
N ALA A 76 -7.15 -13.59 -3.87
CA ALA A 76 -8.57 -13.35 -3.58
C ALA A 76 -8.85 -12.35 -2.44
N ALA A 77 -7.83 -11.90 -1.70
CA ALA A 77 -7.98 -11.00 -0.57
C ALA A 77 -7.48 -9.60 -0.92
N ARG A 78 -8.08 -8.55 -0.32
CA ARG A 78 -7.50 -7.20 -0.32
C ARG A 78 -6.16 -7.27 0.43
N PRO A 79 -5.01 -7.20 -0.25
CA PRO A 79 -3.74 -7.43 0.42
C PRO A 79 -3.44 -6.24 1.34
N GLU A 80 -3.32 -6.52 2.63
CA GLU A 80 -2.80 -5.57 3.61
C GLU A 80 -1.29 -5.76 3.73
N LEU A 81 -0.54 -4.70 3.45
CA LEU A 81 0.90 -4.62 3.53
C LEU A 81 1.31 -4.14 4.92
N THR A 82 1.77 -5.09 5.72
CA THR A 82 2.21 -4.92 7.10
C THR A 82 3.74 -4.78 7.16
N PRO A 83 4.31 -4.34 8.29
CA PRO A 83 5.76 -4.22 8.42
C PRO A 83 6.50 -5.54 8.20
N ASP A 84 5.85 -6.67 8.52
CA ASP A 84 6.39 -8.02 8.34
C ASP A 84 6.60 -8.36 6.86
N ASP A 85 5.73 -7.89 5.96
CA ASP A 85 5.86 -8.09 4.52
C ASP A 85 7.12 -7.44 3.91
N PHE A 86 7.68 -6.43 4.61
CA PHE A 86 8.89 -5.72 4.22
C PHE A 86 10.13 -6.18 5.01
N ALA A 87 9.93 -6.86 6.14
CA ALA A 87 10.99 -7.58 6.80
C ALA A 87 11.40 -8.75 5.87
N ARG A 88 12.66 -8.75 5.46
CA ARG A 88 13.18 -9.73 4.50
C ARG A 88 12.94 -11.16 5.02
N PRO A 89 12.54 -12.12 4.17
CA PRO A 89 12.48 -13.54 4.54
C PRO A 89 13.86 -14.13 4.85
#